data_AF-R1AV06-F1
#
_entry.id   AF-R1AV06-F1
#
_cell.length_a   1.000
_cell.length_b   1.000
_cell.length_c   1.000
_cell.angle_alpha   90.00
_cell.angle_beta   90.00
_cell.angle_gamma   90.00
#
_symmetry.space_group_name_H-M   'P 1'
#
loop_
_entity.id
_entity.type
_entity.pdbx_description
1 polymer ?
#
loop_
_entity_poly.entity_id
_entity_poly.type
_entity_poly.pdbx_seq_one_letter_code
_entity_poly.pdbx_strand_id
1 'polypeptide(L)' 'MVIRISLNKLRKRDYIISFFVLLILLTIQLMEPELVDILKAIIATLVSSLIIGTITNLLLKKTK' A
#
# COMPACT_ATOMS: atom_id res chain seq x y z
N MET A 1 -7.09 -6.89 -26.39
CA MET A 1 -7.46 -5.75 -25.52
C MET A 1 -7.92 -6.15 -24.11
N VAL A 2 -8.37 -7.40 -23.88
CA VAL A 2 -8.87 -7.87 -22.56
C VAL A 2 -7.78 -8.00 -21.48
N ILE A 3 -6.55 -8.36 -21.86
CA ILE A 3 -5.41 -8.58 -20.93
C ILE A 3 -5.00 -7.29 -20.19
N ARG A 4 -5.20 -6.11 -20.79
CA ARG A 4 -4.79 -4.81 -20.20
C ARG A 4 -5.71 -4.37 -19.05
N ILE A 5 -6.98 -4.79 -19.08
CA ILE A 5 -7.99 -4.41 -18.08
C ILE A 5 -7.78 -5.20 -16.77
N SER A 6 -7.42 -6.48 -16.84
CA SER A 6 -7.18 -7.28 -15.63
C SER A 6 -5.91 -6.83 -14.88
N LEU A 7 -4.86 -6.42 -15.60
CA LEU A 7 -3.64 -5.88 -15.00
C LEU A 7 -3.88 -4.59 -14.23
N ASN A 8 -4.71 -3.67 -14.75
CA ASN A 8 -5.05 -2.44 -14.03
C ASN A 8 -5.86 -2.72 -12.76
N LYS A 9 -6.72 -3.75 -12.78
CA LYS A 9 -7.52 -4.16 -11.62
C LYS A 9 -6.66 -4.83 -10.54
N LEU A 10 -5.69 -5.68 -10.93
CA LEU A 10 -4.71 -6.28 -10.02
C LEU A 10 -3.79 -5.22 -9.41
N ARG A 11 -3.24 -4.31 -10.22
CA ARG A 11 -2.39 -3.21 -9.74
C ARG A 11 -3.06 -2.40 -8.64
N LYS A 12 -4.30 -1.95 -8.84
CA LYS A 12 -5.05 -1.18 -7.83
C LYS A 12 -5.25 -1.94 -6.52
N ARG A 13 -5.46 -3.26 -6.60
CA ARG A 13 -5.60 -4.11 -5.42
C ARG A 13 -4.29 -4.18 -4.62
N ASP A 14 -3.14 -4.24 -5.28
CA ASP A 14 -1.84 -4.32 -4.60
C ASP A 14 -1.55 -3.07 -3.75
N TYR A 15 -1.88 -1.88 -4.24
CA TYR A 15 -1.76 -0.63 -3.47
C TYR A 15 -2.67 -0.65 -2.24
N ILE A 16 -3.93 -1.07 -2.40
CA ILE A 16 -4.92 -1.11 -1.30
C ILE A 16 -4.51 -2.16 -0.26
N ILE A 17 -4.07 -3.35 -0.70
CA ILE A 17 -3.60 -4.40 0.20
C ILE A 17 -2.37 -3.92 0.98
N SER A 18 -1.40 -3.31 0.29
CA SER A 18 -0.19 -2.78 0.93
C SER A 18 -0.53 -1.70 1.96
N PHE A 19 -1.53 -0.85 1.67
CA PHE A 19 -1.99 0.17 2.61
C PHE A 19 -2.56 -0.45 3.89
N PHE A 20 -3.51 -1.38 3.79
CA PHE A 20 -4.12 -2.00 4.96
C PHE A 20 -3.12 -2.82 5.79
N VAL A 21 -2.23 -3.56 5.12
CA VAL A 21 -1.17 -4.34 5.80
C VAL A 21 -0.25 -3.41 6.60
N LEU A 22 0.23 -2.34 5.98
CA LEU A 22 1.10 -1.37 6.65
C LEU A 22 0.37 -0.61 7.76
N LEU A 23 -0.90 -0.25 7.56
CA LEU A 23 -1.70 0.44 8.56
C LEU A 23 -1.88 -0.40 9.82
N ILE A 24 -2.20 -1.69 9.68
CA ILE A 24 -2.33 -2.61 10.80
C ILE A 24 -0.97 -2.77 11.51
N LEU A 25 0.12 -2.97 10.75
CA LEU A 25 1.46 -3.10 11.33
C LEU A 25 1.88 -1.87 12.13
N LEU A 26 1.62 -0.67 11.59
CA LEU A 26 2.03 0.57 12.24
C LEU A 26 1.16 0.84 13.48
N THR A 27 -0.15 0.63 13.37
CA THR A 27 -1.09 0.88 14.48
C THR A 27 -0.88 -0.05 15.68
N ILE A 28 -0.48 -1.31 15.47
CA ILE A 28 -0.14 -2.24 16.56
C ILE A 28 1.08 -1.75 17.38
N GLN A 29 1.96 -0.95 16.78
CA GLN A 29 3.15 -0.42 17.47
C GLN A 29 2.86 0.84 18.31
N LEU A 30 1.69 1.47 18.16
CA LEU A 30 1.36 2.66 18.94
C LEU A 30 0.85 2.24 20.33
N MET A 31 1.69 2.44 21.35
CA MET A 31 1.27 2.39 22.75
C MET A 31 0.83 3.79 23.17
N GLU A 32 -0.41 3.93 23.64
CA GLU A 32 -1.05 5.19 24.03
C GLU A 32 -1.06 6.27 22.91
N PRO A 33 -1.70 5.99 21.76
CA PRO A 33 -1.70 6.91 20.63
C PRO A 33 -2.43 8.21 20.93
N GLU A 34 -1.76 9.34 20.67
CA GLU A 34 -2.44 10.61 20.49
C GLU A 34 -3.02 10.75 19.08
N LEU A 35 -3.99 11.66 18.92
CA LEU A 35 -4.65 11.91 17.65
C LEU A 35 -3.67 12.31 16.53
N VAL A 36 -2.59 13.01 16.90
CA VAL A 36 -1.50 13.38 15.98
C VAL A 36 -0.74 12.17 15.46
N ASP A 37 -0.51 11.15 16.29
CA ASP A 37 0.24 9.96 15.91
C ASP A 37 -0.58 9.04 14.99
N ILE A 38 -1.89 8.98 15.20
CA ILE A 38 -2.82 8.31 14.28
C ILE A 38 -2.78 8.99 12.90
N LEU A 39 -2.81 10.33 12.85
CA LEU A 39 -2.73 11.07 11.58
C LEU A 39 -1.38 10.84 10.88
N LYS A 40 -0.27 10.88 11.61
CA LYS A 40 1.06 10.55 11.06
C LYS A 40 1.10 9.12 10.54
N ALA A 41 0.52 8.17 11.26
CA ALA A 41 0.47 6.78 10.85
C ALA A 41 -0.29 6.59 9.54
N ILE A 42 -1.43 7.24 9.37
CA ILE A 42 -2.23 7.22 8.13
C ILE A 42 -1.43 7.80 6.96
N ILE A 43 -0.78 8.95 7.15
CA ILE A 43 0.00 9.62 6.10
C ILE A 43 1.22 8.75 5.73
N ALA A 44 1.94 8.23 6.72
CA ALA A 44 3.12 7.39 6.50
C ALA A 44 2.77 6.11 5.72
N THR A 45 1.62 5.50 6.02
CA THR A 45 1.16 4.29 5.35
C THR A 45 0.61 4.56 3.95
N LEU A 46 -0.01 5.72 3.72
CA LEU A 46 -0.34 6.18 2.36
C LEU A 46 0.91 6.28 1.48
N VAL A 47 1.95 6.97 1.95
CA VAL A 47 3.20 7.13 1.18
C VAL A 47 3.90 5.78 0.97
N SER A 48 4.02 4.99 2.03
CA SER A 48 4.72 3.70 1.99
C SER A 48 4.00 2.69 1.09
N SER A 49 2.67 2.63 1.12
CA SER A 49 1.90 1.73 0.25
C SER A 49 1.98 2.12 -1.23
N LEU A 50 2.08 3.41 -1.55
CA LEU A 50 2.34 3.88 -2.90
C LEU A 50 3.72 3.42 -3.38
N ILE A 51 4.75 3.53 -2.54
CA ILE A 51 6.11 3.09 -2.87
C ILE A 51 6.12 1.56 -3.10
N ILE A 52 5.60 0.77 -2.16
CA ILE A 52 5.56 -0.70 -2.26
C ILE A 52 4.74 -1.15 -3.47
N GLY A 53 3.56 -0.59 -3.69
CA GLY A 53 2.73 -0.93 -4.85
C GLY A 53 3.41 -0.57 -6.17
N THR A 54 4.17 0.52 -6.20
CA THR A 54 4.96 0.93 -7.38
C THR A 54 6.11 -0.05 -7.63
N ILE A 55 6.88 -0.42 -6.60
CA ILE A 55 7.97 -1.39 -6.70
C ILE A 55 7.42 -2.75 -7.17
N THR A 56 6.35 -3.23 -6.53
CA THR A 56 5.70 -4.50 -6.88
C THR A 56 5.25 -4.50 -8.34
N ASN A 57 4.65 -3.40 -8.79
CA ASN A 57 4.23 -3.23 -10.18
C ASN A 57 5.42 -3.22 -11.16
N LEU A 58 6.53 -2.55 -10.81
CA LEU A 58 7.74 -2.51 -11.64
C LEU A 58 8.40 -3.89 -11.76
N LEU A 59 8.49 -4.62 -10.66
CA LEU A 59 9.05 -5.97 -10.64
C LEU A 59 8.20 -6.95 -11.47
N LEU A 60 6.88 -6.98 -11.24
CA LEU A 60 5.96 -7.86 -11.97
C LEU A 60 5.85 -7.52 -13.47
N LYS A 61 6.04 -6.25 -13.85
CA LYS A 61 6.10 -5.84 -15.25
C LYS A 61 7.37 -6.34 -15.95
N LYS A 62 8.46 -6.60 -15.20
CA LYS A 62 9.75 -7.05 -15.72
C LYS A 62 9.83 -8.59 -15.87
N THR A 63 9.00 -9.32 -15.13
CA THR A 63 8.94 -10.80 -15.17
C THR A 63 7.99 -11.35 -16.24
N LYS A 64 7.37 -10.50 -17.07
CA LYS A 64 6.58 -10.86 -18.25
C LYS A 64 7.22 -10.31 -19.51
#